data_AF-A0A937LNW2-F1
#
_entry.id   AF-A0A937LNW2-F1
#
_cell.length_a   1.000
_cell.length_b   1.000
_cell.length_c   1.000
_cell.angle_alpha   90.00
_cell.angle_beta   90.00
_cell.angle_gamma   90.00
#
_symmetry.space_group_name_H-M   'P 1'
#
loop_
_entity.id
_entity.type
_entity.pdbx_description
1 polymer ?
#
loop_
_entity_poly.entity_id
_entity_poly.type
_entity_poly.pdbx_seq_one_letter_code
_entity_poly.pdbx_strand_id
1 'polypeptide(L)' 'MSLLMTLIITYINTGMDNNYINRFLKAWSVSLPIAIIAALLLGPPIKKFVDKITK' A
#
# COMPACT_ATOMS: atom_id res chain seq x y z
N MET A 1 -6.58 2.52 6.94
CA MET A 1 -5.32 3.29 6.80
C MET A 1 -4.91 3.59 5.36
N SER A 2 -5.27 2.81 4.32
CA SER A 2 -4.70 3.02 2.97
C SER A 2 -5.59 3.83 2.00
N LEU A 3 -6.81 3.40 1.66
CA LEU A 3 -7.58 4.00 0.54
C LEU A 3 -7.90 5.50 0.71
N LEU A 4 -8.51 5.89 1.83
CA LEU A 4 -8.96 7.27 2.08
C LEU A 4 -7.77 8.25 2.18
N MET A 5 -6.65 7.81 2.77
CA MET A 5 -5.41 8.58 2.87
C MET A 5 -4.76 8.77 1.50
N THR A 6 -4.70 7.71 0.67
CA THR A 6 -4.19 7.82 -0.69
C THR A 6 -5.06 8.69 -1.59
N LEU A 7 -6.39 8.67 -1.42
CA LEU A 7 -7.29 9.62 -2.08
C LEU A 7 -6.94 11.06 -1.66
N ILE A 8 -6.96 11.35 -0.37
CA ILE A 8 -6.70 12.71 0.14
C ILE A 8 -5.32 13.23 -0.31
N ILE A 9 -4.26 12.43 -0.23
CA ILE A 9 -2.91 12.85 -0.65
C ILE A 9 -2.83 13.08 -2.17
N THR A 10 -3.48 12.23 -2.98
CA THR A 10 -3.52 12.41 -4.43
C THR A 10 -4.33 13.66 -4.77
N TYR A 11 -5.39 13.98 -4.00
CA TYR A 11 -6.25 15.14 -4.25
C TYR A 11 -5.49 16.42 -3.93
N ILE A 12 -4.77 16.43 -2.81
CA ILE A 12 -3.90 17.55 -2.40
C ILE A 12 -2.75 17.76 -3.39
N ASN A 13 -2.10 16.69 -3.89
CA ASN A 13 -0.93 16.82 -4.78
C ASN A 13 -1.27 17.12 -6.25
N THR A 14 -2.44 16.71 -6.74
CA THR A 14 -2.76 16.81 -8.18
C THR A 14 -3.96 17.69 -8.51
N GLY A 15 -4.75 18.11 -7.51
CA GLY A 15 -6.04 18.74 -7.74
C GLY A 15 -7.09 17.78 -8.29
N MET A 16 -8.37 18.17 -8.23
CA MET A 16 -9.48 17.37 -8.78
C MET A 16 -9.53 17.49 -10.29
N ASP A 17 -8.62 16.80 -10.97
CA ASP A 17 -8.59 16.69 -12.43
C ASP A 17 -9.35 15.43 -12.88
N ASN A 18 -9.90 15.41 -14.10
CA ASN A 18 -10.65 14.27 -14.66
C ASN A 18 -9.83 12.97 -14.69
N ASN A 19 -8.50 13.06 -14.61
CA ASN A 19 -7.58 11.93 -14.55
C ASN A 19 -7.26 11.44 -13.12
N TYR A 20 -7.78 12.11 -12.09
CA TYR A 20 -7.51 11.82 -10.69
C TYR A 20 -7.88 10.39 -10.29
N ILE A 21 -9.11 9.97 -10.61
CA ILE A 21 -9.61 8.62 -10.32
C ILE A 21 -8.78 7.57 -11.06
N ASN A 22 -8.38 7.86 -12.30
CA ASN A 22 -7.58 6.94 -13.11
C ASN A 22 -6.16 6.75 -12.54
N ARG A 23 -5.52 7.82 -12.06
CA ARG A 23 -4.21 7.75 -11.38
C ARG A 23 -4.29 6.97 -10.08
N PHE A 24 -5.34 7.21 -9.29
CA PHE A 24 -5.60 6.49 -8.05
C PHE A 24 -5.80 4.99 -8.28
N LEU A 25 -6.69 4.61 -9.21
CA LEU A 25 -6.95 3.21 -9.53
C LEU A 25 -5.71 2.51 -10.11
N LYS A 26 -4.92 3.20 -10.94
CA LYS A 26 -3.66 2.67 -11.47
C LYS A 26 -2.65 2.41 -10.35
N ALA A 27 -2.44 3.37 -9.45
CA ALA A 27 -1.54 3.21 -8.31
C ALA A 27 -2.01 2.08 -7.36
N TRP A 28 -3.31 2.03 -7.10
CA TRP A 28 -3.92 1.01 -6.25
C TRP A 28 -3.75 -0.40 -6.85
N SER A 29 -4.06 -0.55 -8.15
CA SER A 29 -3.91 -1.81 -8.89
C SER A 29 -2.47 -2.33 -8.91
N VAL A 30 -1.47 -1.43 -8.97
CA VAL A 30 -0.05 -1.82 -8.91
C VAL A 30 0.39 -2.14 -7.47
N SER A 31 -0.13 -1.44 -6.47
CA SER A 31 0.24 -1.66 -5.06
C SER A 31 -0.20 -3.02 -4.51
N LEU A 32 -1.33 -3.54 -4.99
CA LEU A 32 -1.93 -4.80 -4.51
C LEU A 32 -1.04 -6.04 -4.76
N PRO A 33 -0.55 -6.32 -5.98
CA PRO A 33 0.35 -7.44 -6.21
C PRO A 33 1.68 -7.28 -5.47
N ILE A 34 2.21 -6.05 -5.38
CA ILE A 34 3.44 -5.76 -4.65
C ILE A 34 3.28 -6.06 -3.15
N ALA A 35 2.15 -5.67 -2.56
CA ALA A 35 1.84 -5.96 -1.16
C ALA A 35 1.72 -7.46 -0.89
N ILE A 36 1.09 -8.22 -1.80
CA ILE A 36 0.98 -9.69 -1.68
C ILE A 36 2.37 -10.33 -1.72
N ILE A 37 3.21 -9.95 -2.68
CA ILE A 37 4.57 -10.47 -2.81
C ILE A 37 5.39 -10.14 -1.56
N ALA A 38 5.33 -8.90 -1.10
CA ALA A 38 6.04 -8.46 0.11
C ALA A 38 5.56 -9.24 1.35
N ALA A 39 4.25 -9.43 1.53
CA ALA A 39 3.70 -10.16 2.67
C ALA A 39 4.12 -11.64 2.67
N LEU A 40 4.16 -12.28 1.49
CA LEU A 40 4.58 -13.68 1.36
C LEU A 40 6.09 -13.87 1.61
N LEU A 41 6.92 -12.96 1.10
CA LEU A 41 8.37 -13.04 1.27
C LEU A 41 8.81 -12.63 2.68
N LEU A 42 8.22 -11.57 3.22
CA LEU A 42 8.62 -10.99 4.50
C LEU A 42 7.87 -11.60 5.69
N GLY A 43 6.71 -12.23 5.49
CA GLY A 43 5.94 -12.86 6.56
C GLY A 43 6.74 -13.89 7.39
N PRO A 44 7.33 -14.93 6.77
CA PRO A 44 8.11 -15.94 7.48
C PRO A 44 9.33 -15.39 8.26
N PRO A 45 10.20 -14.54 7.68
CA PRO A 45 11.35 -14.01 8.42
C PRO A 45 10.94 -13.04 9.52
N ILE A 46 9.92 -12.20 9.30
CA ILE A 46 9.42 -11.27 10.33
C ILE A 46 8.82 -12.05 11.49
N LYS A 47 8.05 -13.10 11.24
CA LYS A 47 7.47 -13.92 12.30
C LYS A 47 8.56 -14.54 13.20
N LYS A 48 9.61 -15.10 12.60
CA LYS A 48 10.77 -15.62 13.34
C LYS A 48 11.50 -14.54 14.16
N PHE A 49 11.59 -13.32 13.62
CA PHE A 49 12.22 -12.19 14.31
C PHE A 49 11.37 -11.73 15.51
N VAL A 50 10.06 -11.60 15.32
CA VAL A 50 9.10 -11.20 16.37
C VAL A 50 9.04 -12.26 17.47
N ASP A 51 9.00 -13.54 17.11
CA ASP A 51 9.01 -14.65 18.08
C ASP A 51 10.29 -14.65 18.94
N LYS A 52 11.42 -14.19 18.40
CA LYS A 52 12.70 -14.09 19.12
C LYS A 52 12.79 -12.88 20.07
N ILE A 53 11.99 -11.84 19.83
CA ILE A 53 11.95 -10.64 20.68
C ILE A 53 10.90 -10.77 21.78
N THR A 54 9.81 -11.49 21.49
CA THR A 54 8.64 -11.57 22.37
C THR A 54 8.71 -12.74 23.34
N LYS A 55 9.63 -13.69 23.12
CA LYS A 55 9.81 -14.90 23.94
C LYS A 55 11.23 -14.96 24.49
#